data_AF-A0A7W3X8G4-F1
#
_entry.id   AF-A0A7W3X8G4-F1
#
_cell.length_a   1.000
_cell.length_b   1.000
_cell.length_c   1.000
_cell.angle_alpha   90.00
_cell.angle_beta   90.00
_cell.angle_gamma   90.00
#
_symmetry.space_group_name_H-M   'P 1'
#
loop_
_entity.id
_entity.type
_entity.pdbx_description
1 polymer ?
#
loop_
_entity_poly.entity_id
_entity_poly.type
_entity_poly.pdbx_seq_one_letter_code
_entity_poly.pdbx_strand_id
1 'polypeptide(L)' 'IRAKMASTPEQSDHTSIQLRIQAALKGEQPNSLLPFIGNERKNQPKGIAFSVQDYLELVDDTGRIIRNDKRGSISANSA' A
#
# COMPACT_ATOMS: atom_id res chain seq x y z
N ILE A 1 6.31 -0.89 -4.58
CA ILE A 1 6.28 -0.70 -6.06
C ILE A 1 7.49 -1.38 -6.65
N ARG A 2 7.33 -2.15 -7.72
CA ARG A 2 8.48 -2.77 -8.38
C ARG A 2 9.24 -1.68 -9.15
N ALA A 3 10.43 -1.34 -8.65
CA ALA A 3 11.22 -0.23 -9.17
C ALA A 3 11.49 -0.39 -10.70
N LYS A 4 11.29 0.69 -11.46
CA LYS A 4 11.39 0.76 -12.94
C LYS A 4 10.41 -0.11 -13.74
N MET A 5 9.46 -0.80 -13.10
CA MET A 5 8.43 -1.57 -13.81
C MET A 5 7.04 -0.92 -13.74
N ALA A 6 6.81 -0.02 -12.78
CA ALA A 6 5.59 0.75 -12.70
C ALA A 6 5.84 2.15 -12.16
N SER A 7 5.12 3.13 -12.72
CA SER A 7 5.19 4.55 -12.35
C SER A 7 4.30 4.89 -11.16
N THR A 8 3.30 4.05 -10.88
CA THR A 8 2.38 4.22 -9.74
C THR A 8 2.14 2.86 -9.05
N PRO A 9 1.73 2.83 -7.77
CA PRO A 9 1.46 1.59 -7.07
C PRO A 9 0.29 0.78 -7.66
N GLU A 10 -0.68 1.44 -8.29
CA GLU A 10 -1.82 0.83 -8.99
C GLU A 10 -1.39 0.04 -10.22
N GLN A 11 -0.38 0.53 -10.92
CA GLN A 11 0.19 -0.08 -12.13
C GLN A 11 1.27 -1.12 -11.81
N SER A 12 1.60 -1.31 -10.53
CA SER A 12 2.67 -2.20 -10.10
C SER A 12 2.20 -3.65 -10.02
N ASP A 13 2.18 -4.32 -11.16
CA ASP A 13 1.77 -5.71 -11.29
C ASP A 13 2.43 -6.66 -10.29
N HIS A 14 1.62 -7.55 -9.72
CA HIS A 14 2.02 -8.58 -8.77
C HIS A 14 2.67 -8.05 -7.49
N THR A 15 2.18 -6.91 -6.98
CA THR A 15 2.62 -6.39 -5.69
C THR A 15 1.50 -6.39 -4.66
N SER A 16 1.87 -6.53 -3.38
CA SER A 16 0.92 -6.50 -2.28
C SER A 16 0.13 -5.19 -2.22
N ILE A 17 0.76 -4.06 -2.56
CA ILE A 17 0.12 -2.75 -2.61
C ILE A 17 -0.96 -2.67 -3.68
N GLN A 18 -0.72 -3.20 -4.88
CA GLN A 18 -1.72 -3.25 -5.94
C GLN A 18 -2.96 -4.03 -5.50
N LEU A 19 -2.78 -5.23 -4.92
CA LEU A 19 -3.89 -6.04 -4.42
C LEU A 19 -4.67 -5.33 -3.31
N ARG A 20 -3.98 -4.59 -2.43
CA ARG A 20 -4.60 -3.82 -1.35
C ARG A 20 -5.40 -2.63 -1.89
N ILE A 21 -4.89 -1.90 -2.88
CA ILE A 21 -5.62 -0.80 -3.53
C ILE A 21 -6.87 -1.32 -4.23
N GLN A 22 -6.74 -2.40 -5.03
CA GLN A 22 -7.88 -2.98 -5.75
C GLN A 22 -8.99 -3.48 -4.81
N ALA A 23 -8.63 -4.04 -3.65
CA ALA A 23 -9.60 -4.42 -2.63
C ALA A 23 -10.20 -3.20 -1.92
N ALA A 24 -9.38 -2.20 -1.59
CA ALA A 24 -9.83 -0.98 -0.92
C ALA A 24 -10.83 -0.18 -1.76
N LEU A 25 -10.68 -0.15 -3.10
CA LEU A 25 -11.65 0.43 -4.02
C LEU A 25 -13.05 -0.23 -3.94
N LYS A 26 -13.12 -1.47 -3.46
CA LYS A 26 -14.36 -2.21 -3.22
C LYS A 26 -14.81 -2.15 -1.76
N GLY A 27 -14.09 -1.44 -0.89
CA GLY A 27 -14.32 -1.44 0.56
C GLY A 27 -13.90 -2.73 1.26
N GLU A 28 -13.03 -3.53 0.64
CA GLU A 28 -12.63 -4.86 1.11
C GLU A 28 -11.11 -4.93 1.40
N GLN A 29 -10.67 -6.07 1.93
CA GLN A 29 -9.26 -6.42 2.01
C GLN A 29 -8.95 -7.71 1.23
N PRO A 30 -7.75 -7.84 0.67
CA PRO A 30 -7.41 -8.98 -0.17
C PRO A 30 -7.28 -10.26 0.65
N ASN A 31 -8.03 -11.30 0.27
CA ASN A 31 -8.05 -12.61 0.96
C ASN A 31 -6.70 -13.37 0.91
N SER A 32 -5.86 -13.07 -0.09
CA SER A 32 -4.54 -13.70 -0.27
C SER A 32 -3.45 -13.10 0.61
N LEU A 33 -3.72 -11.99 1.31
CA LEU A 33 -2.76 -11.32 2.20
C LEU A 33 -3.28 -11.31 3.63
N LEU A 34 -2.36 -11.14 4.58
CA LEU A 34 -2.74 -10.94 5.98
C LEU A 34 -3.52 -9.61 6.11
N PRO A 35 -4.72 -9.61 6.70
CA PRO A 35 -5.57 -8.42 6.78
C PRO A 35 -5.03 -7.45 7.84
N PHE A 36 -5.23 -6.17 7.58
CA PHE A 36 -5.08 -5.11 8.57
C PHE A 36 -6.29 -5.11 9.50
N ILE A 37 -6.04 -5.06 10.79
CA ILE A 37 -7.07 -5.15 11.83
C ILE A 37 -7.19 -3.88 12.66
N GLY A 38 -6.48 -2.80 12.25
CA GLY A 38 -6.45 -1.53 12.94
C GLY A 38 -5.66 -1.61 14.24
N ASN A 39 -6.08 -0.81 15.22
CA ASN A 39 -5.39 -0.67 16.49
C ASN A 39 -5.46 -1.94 17.35
N GLU A 40 -4.47 -2.09 18.23
CA GLU A 40 -4.43 -3.17 19.20
C GLU A 40 -5.64 -3.13 20.14
N ARG A 41 -6.19 -4.31 20.45
CA ARG A 41 -7.33 -4.46 21.34
C ARG A 41 -7.28 -5.78 22.09
N LYS A 42 -7.87 -5.81 23.29
CA LYS A 42 -8.05 -7.04 24.06
C LYS A 42 -8.95 -8.00 23.25
N ASN A 43 -8.46 -9.21 22.96
CA ASN A 43 -9.02 -10.18 22.00
C ASN A 43 -8.82 -9.79 20.52
N GLN A 44 -7.56 -9.67 20.11
CA GLN A 44 -7.19 -9.29 18.76
C GLN A 44 -7.37 -10.46 17.77
N PRO A 45 -8.09 -10.26 16.65
CA PRO A 45 -8.11 -11.26 15.58
C PRO A 45 -6.72 -11.41 14.95
N LYS A 46 -6.45 -12.52 14.28
CA LYS A 46 -5.17 -12.71 13.58
C LYS A 46 -5.06 -11.72 12.42
N GLY A 47 -4.09 -10.82 12.46
CA GLY A 47 -3.89 -9.80 11.43
C GLY A 47 -2.74 -8.85 11.74
N ILE A 48 -2.59 -7.83 10.90
CA ILE A 48 -1.61 -6.75 11.07
C ILE A 48 -2.26 -5.65 11.90
N ALA A 49 -1.72 -5.38 13.08
CA ALA A 49 -2.16 -4.35 14.01
C ALA A 49 -1.83 -2.93 13.50
N PHE A 50 -2.38 -2.58 12.35
CA PHE A 50 -2.16 -1.32 11.67
C PHE A 50 -3.40 -0.97 10.83
N SER A 51 -3.58 0.31 10.54
CA SER A 51 -4.66 0.81 9.68
C SER A 51 -4.31 0.61 8.20
N VAL A 52 -5.31 0.22 7.39
CA VAL A 52 -5.15 0.17 5.93
C VAL A 52 -4.88 1.56 5.38
N GLN A 53 -5.57 2.57 5.91
CA GLN A 53 -5.46 3.95 5.45
C GLN A 53 -4.06 4.49 5.71
N ASP A 54 -3.57 4.36 6.94
CA ASP A 54 -2.25 4.82 7.34
C ASP A 54 -1.15 4.08 6.55
N TYR A 55 -1.39 2.82 6.18
CA TYR A 55 -0.49 2.09 5.30
C TYR A 55 -0.45 2.67 3.88
N LEU A 56 -1.60 3.01 3.31
CA LEU A 56 -1.67 3.59 1.97
C LEU A 56 -1.03 4.98 1.95
N GLU A 57 -1.33 5.81 2.95
CA GLU A 57 -0.72 7.14 3.14
C GLU A 57 0.80 7.02 3.28
N LEU A 58 1.29 6.14 4.16
CA LEU A 58 2.72 5.90 4.32
C LEU A 58 3.38 5.45 3.00
N VAL A 59 2.73 4.59 2.23
CA VAL A 59 3.25 4.13 0.94
C VAL A 59 3.28 5.25 -0.09
N ASP A 60 2.27 6.13 -0.11
CA ASP A 60 2.22 7.30 -0.98
C ASP A 60 3.31 8.31 -0.60
N ASP A 61 3.41 8.68 0.68
CA ASP A 61 4.41 9.59 1.21
C ASP A 61 5.83 9.08 0.96
N THR A 62 6.09 7.83 1.33
CA THR A 62 7.42 7.24 1.12
C THR A 62 7.71 7.01 -0.36
N GLY A 63 6.69 6.80 -1.19
CA GLY A 63 6.84 6.72 -2.63
C GLY A 63 7.20 8.06 -3.26
N ARG A 64 6.61 9.16 -2.79
CA ARG A 64 6.87 10.54 -3.25
C ARG A 64 8.20 11.10 -2.74
N ILE A 65 8.56 10.78 -1.50
CA ILE A 65 9.79 11.29 -0.83
C ILE A 65 11.06 10.58 -1.33
N ILE A 66 10.92 9.53 -2.14
CA ILE A 66 12.07 8.89 -2.79
C ILE A 66 12.62 9.83 -3.87
N ARG A 67 13.66 10.59 -3.46
CA ARG A 67 14.66 11.34 -4.23
C ARG A 67 14.67 10.99 -5.73
N ASN A 68 14.63 12.00 -6.61
CA ASN A 68 14.59 11.88 -8.08
C ASN A 68 15.64 10.94 -8.71
N ASP A 69 16.70 10.58 -7.97
CA ASP A 69 17.79 9.71 -8.40
C ASP A 69 17.71 8.26 -7.86
N LYS A 70 16.70 7.92 -7.05
CA LYS A 70 16.47 6.55 -6.60
C LYS A 70 15.43 5.86 -7.48
N ARG A 71 15.70 4.59 -7.78
CA ARG A 71 14.82 3.76 -8.60
C ARG A 71 13.45 3.58 -7.91
N GLY A 72 12.36 3.91 -8.61
CA GLY A 72 10.99 3.67 -8.13
C GLY A 72 10.34 4.85 -7.39
N SER A 73 10.78 6.08 -7.62
CA SER A 73 10.11 7.29 -7.14
C SER A 73 8.72 7.46 -7.76
N ILE A 74 7.74 7.88 -6.96
CA ILE A 74 6.42 8.30 -7.41
C ILE A 74 6.46 9.83 -7.58
N SER A 75 5.96 10.35 -8.70
CA SER A 75 5.90 11.80 -8.90
C SER A 75 4.91 12.44 -7.93
N ALA A 76 5.23 13.65 -7.43
CA ALA A 76 4.32 14.43 -6.59
C ALA A 76 2.98 14.78 -7.26
N ASN A 77 2.89 14.65 -8.60
CA ASN A 77 1.67 14.89 -9.38
C ASN A 77 0.98 13.59 -9.87
N SER A 78 1.41 12.43 -9.41
CA SER A 78 0.70 11.18 -9.69
C SER A 78 -0.50 11.08 -8.75
N ALA A 79 -1.66 11.53 -9.20
CA ALA A 79 -2.97 11.33 -8.59
C ALA A 79 -4.00 11.07 -9.71
#